data_AF-A0A7V8ZNZ2-F1
#
_entry.id   AF-A0A7V8ZNZ2-F1
#
_cell.length_a   1.000
_cell.length_b   1.000
_cell.length_c   1.000
_cell.angle_alpha   90.00
_cell.angle_beta   90.00
_cell.angle_gamma   90.00
#
_symmetry.space_group_name_H-M   'P 1'
#
loop_
_entity.id
_entity.type
_entity.pdbx_description
1 polymer ?
#
loop_
_entity_poly.entity_id
_entity_poly.type
_entity_poly.pdbx_seq_one_letter_code
_entity_poly.pdbx_strand_id
1 'polypeptide(L)'
;MAGCNHCHTRNYGQSGGTVAEESWLTGGGTGYSGPWGTTYATNLRLYMQGFSEEQWLMKARSLRARPPMPWFALRDMSDDDLRALYRYVRQLGAAGMPAPAFVAPRIAPDTPYFSMTPQLPTAYGTDVGE
;
A
#
# COMPACT_ATOMS: atom_id res chain seq x y z
N MET A 1 -13.17 8.45 -1.65
CA MET A 1 -11.86 7.93 -2.07
C MET A 1 -11.29 7.08 -0.95
N ALA A 2 -11.16 5.77 -1.16
CA ALA A 2 -10.49 4.89 -0.21
C ALA A 2 -9.06 5.37 0.03
N GLY A 3 -8.53 5.14 1.23
CA GLY A 3 -7.21 5.58 1.69
C GLY A 3 -6.02 4.96 0.94
N CYS A 4 -6.12 4.72 -0.37
CA CYS A 4 -5.07 4.20 -1.24
C CYS A 4 -3.78 5.00 -1.11
N ASN A 5 -3.89 6.34 -1.07
CA ASN A 5 -2.74 7.23 -0.88
C ASN A 5 -1.93 6.93 0.39
N HIS A 6 -2.56 6.45 1.47
CA HIS A 6 -1.85 6.17 2.72
C HIS A 6 -0.69 5.17 2.52
N CYS A 7 -0.88 4.15 1.68
CA CYS A 7 0.17 3.19 1.37
C CYS A 7 0.81 3.45 -0.01
N HIS A 8 0.01 3.84 -1.00
CA HIS A 8 0.44 3.95 -2.39
C HIS A 8 0.98 5.34 -2.76
N THR A 9 1.17 6.24 -1.79
CA THR A 9 1.86 7.52 -2.00
C THR A 9 2.93 7.70 -0.95
N ARG A 10 4.17 7.88 -1.40
CA ARG A 10 5.30 8.11 -0.49
C ARG A 10 5.01 9.30 0.43
N ASN A 11 5.27 9.10 1.73
CA ASN A 11 5.17 10.11 2.79
C ASN A 11 3.76 10.69 3.03
N TYR A 12 2.69 10.13 2.45
CA TYR A 12 1.35 10.71 2.55
C TYR A 12 0.84 10.82 3.99
N GLY A 13 1.03 9.77 4.80
CA GLY A 13 0.65 9.80 6.21
C GLY A 13 1.50 10.78 7.02
N GLN A 14 2.83 10.75 6.84
CA GLN A 14 3.76 11.61 7.57
C GLN A 14 3.55 13.10 7.28
N SER A 15 3.11 13.46 6.06
CA SER A 15 2.82 14.85 5.70
C SER A 15 1.39 15.29 6.05
N GLY A 16 0.59 14.43 6.69
CA GLY A 16 -0.82 14.70 6.96
C GLY A 16 -1.67 14.84 5.70
N GLY A 17 -1.30 14.14 4.61
CA GLY A 17 -1.95 14.22 3.30
C GLY A 17 -1.45 15.35 2.41
N THR A 18 -0.47 16.14 2.88
CA THR A 18 0.10 17.26 2.14
C THR A 18 1.20 16.77 1.19
N VAL A 19 0.81 16.09 0.11
CA VAL A 19 1.71 15.67 -0.99
C VAL A 19 1.13 16.21 -2.28
N ALA A 20 1.98 16.71 -3.18
CA ALA A 20 1.54 17.18 -4.50
C ALA A 20 0.89 16.04 -5.30
N GLU A 21 -0.21 16.32 -5.99
CA GLU A 21 -1.01 15.32 -6.72
C GLU A 21 -0.20 14.59 -7.80
N GLU A 22 0.77 15.27 -8.41
CA GLU A 22 1.74 14.69 -9.34
C GLU A 22 2.55 13.51 -8.77
N SER A 23 2.66 13.42 -7.44
CA SER A 23 3.36 12.34 -6.73
C SER A 23 2.41 11.25 -6.19
N TRP A 24 1.09 11.46 -6.26
CA TRP A 24 0.13 10.51 -5.74
C TRP A 24 0.16 9.18 -6.50
N LEU A 25 -0.11 8.10 -5.78
CA LEU A 25 -0.31 6.74 -6.30
C LEU A 25 0.91 6.15 -7.04
N THR A 26 2.10 6.74 -6.83
CA THR A 26 3.38 6.28 -7.39
C THR A 26 4.02 5.14 -6.59
N GLY A 27 3.35 4.65 -5.54
CA GLY A 27 3.82 3.59 -4.65
C GLY A 27 4.75 4.11 -3.55
N GLY A 28 5.62 3.21 -3.08
CA GLY A 28 6.64 3.54 -2.08
C GLY A 28 7.82 2.56 -2.14
N GLY A 29 9.02 3.08 -1.87
CA GLY A 29 10.24 2.28 -1.74
C GLY A 29 10.45 1.67 -0.35
N THR A 30 9.61 2.03 0.62
CA THR A 30 9.67 1.50 1.98
C THR A 30 8.75 0.29 2.11
N GLY A 31 9.29 -0.84 2.57
CA GLY A 31 8.54 -2.06 2.77
C GLY A 31 7.73 -2.09 4.07
N TYR A 32 6.82 -3.04 4.16
CA TYR A 32 6.08 -3.41 5.37
C TYR A 32 6.44 -4.86 5.69
N SER A 33 7.19 -5.08 6.78
CA SER A 33 7.77 -6.38 7.11
C SER A 33 7.10 -7.01 8.32
N GLY A 34 6.63 -8.24 8.19
CA GLY A 34 6.03 -9.02 9.28
C GLY A 34 6.21 -10.52 9.06
N PRO A 35 5.49 -11.38 9.80
CA PRO A 35 5.58 -12.84 9.66
C PRO A 35 5.29 -13.37 8.24
N TRP A 36 4.59 -12.59 7.40
CA TRP A 36 4.30 -12.90 6.00
C TRP A 36 5.42 -12.54 5.02
N GLY A 37 6.54 -11.95 5.49
CA GLY A 37 7.60 -11.38 4.66
C GLY A 37 7.49 -9.86 4.53
N THR A 38 8.24 -9.28 3.59
CA THR A 38 8.21 -7.83 3.31
C THR A 38 7.45 -7.55 2.01
N THR A 39 6.42 -6.72 2.11
CA THR A 39 5.60 -6.28 1.00
C THR A 39 5.80 -4.80 0.73
N TYR A 40 5.62 -4.39 -0.52
CA TYR A 40 5.78 -3.00 -0.96
C TYR A 40 4.48 -2.53 -1.59
N ALA A 41 4.13 -1.27 -1.36
CA ALA A 41 2.96 -0.69 -1.98
C ALA A 41 3.20 -0.53 -3.48
N THR A 42 2.39 -1.21 -4.27
CA THR A 42 2.45 -1.17 -5.74
C THR A 42 2.35 0.26 -6.26
N ASN A 43 3.14 0.62 -7.27
CA ASN A 43 2.89 1.84 -8.04
C ASN A 43 1.60 1.66 -8.86
N LEU A 44 0.50 2.28 -8.43
CA LEU A 44 -0.81 2.10 -9.08
C LEU A 44 -0.86 2.79 -10.44
N ARG A 45 -0.12 3.89 -10.60
CA ARG A 45 0.00 4.61 -11.88
C ARG A 45 0.64 3.78 -12.97
N LEU A 46 1.52 2.84 -12.63
CA LEU A 46 2.07 1.86 -13.57
C LEU A 46 1.20 0.59 -13.66
N TYR A 47 0.74 0.08 -12.52
CA TYR A 47 -0.01 -1.17 -12.44
C TYR A 47 -1.32 -1.14 -13.22
N MET A 48 -2.11 -0.08 -13.04
CA MET A 48 -3.45 0.00 -13.65
C MET A 48 -3.40 0.27 -15.16
N GLN A 49 -2.25 0.68 -15.70
CA GLN A 49 -2.11 0.86 -17.15
C GLN A 49 -2.03 -0.45 -17.92
N GLY A 50 -1.70 -1.55 -17.26
CA GLY A 50 -1.66 -2.88 -17.87
C GLY A 50 -3.03 -3.52 -18.09
N PHE A 51 -4.12 -2.81 -17.79
CA PHE A 51 -5.48 -3.34 -17.86
C PHE A 51 -6.38 -2.38 -18.65
N SER A 52 -7.38 -2.93 -19.36
CA SER A 52 -8.59 -2.17 -19.71
C SER A 52 -9.45 -1.91 -18.46
N GLU A 53 -10.46 -1.05 -18.56
CA GLU A 53 -11.38 -0.78 -17.44
C GLU A 53 -12.13 -2.05 -17.01
N GLU A 54 -12.58 -2.88 -17.96
CA GLU A 54 -13.25 -4.16 -17.70
C GLU A 54 -12.30 -5.17 -17.05
N GLN A 55 -11.06 -5.25 -17.54
CA GLN A 55 -10.03 -6.10 -16.93
C GLN A 55 -9.70 -5.65 -15.50
N TRP A 56 -9.67 -4.34 -15.26
CA TRP A 56 -9.52 -3.78 -13.93
C TRP A 56 -10.65 -4.20 -12.99
N LEU A 57 -11.92 -4.14 -13.42
CA LEU A 57 -13.04 -4.59 -12.59
C LEU A 57 -12.90 -6.06 -12.18
N MET A 58 -12.61 -6.94 -13.13
CA MET A 58 -12.36 -8.35 -12.84
C MET A 58 -11.18 -8.53 -11.87
N LYS A 59 -10.10 -7.75 -12.07
CA LYS A 59 -8.92 -7.77 -11.20
C LYS A 59 -9.25 -7.32 -9.79
N ALA A 60 -9.97 -6.21 -9.61
CA ALA A 60 -10.30 -5.66 -8.30
C ALA A 60 -11.17 -6.62 -7.46
N ARG A 61 -12.08 -7.36 -8.10
CA ARG A 61 -12.93 -8.37 -7.42
C ARG A 61 -12.16 -9.62 -7.00
N SER A 62 -11.19 -10.04 -7.83
CA SER A 62 -10.44 -11.29 -7.61
C SER A 62 -9.14 -11.10 -6.84
N LEU A 63 -8.62 -9.88 -6.72
CA LEU A 63 -7.34 -9.60 -6.08
C LEU A 63 -7.32 -10.12 -4.64
N ARG A 64 -6.25 -10.86 -4.32
CA ARG A 64 -5.86 -11.21 -2.95
C ARG A 64 -4.43 -10.73 -2.77
N ALA A 65 -4.26 -9.69 -1.97
CA ALA A 65 -2.94 -9.11 -1.70
C ALA A 65 -2.39 -9.62 -0.36
N ARG A 66 -1.07 -9.61 -0.23
CA ARG A 66 -0.40 -9.83 1.05
C ARG A 66 -0.63 -8.60 1.96
N PRO A 67 -0.57 -8.74 3.30
CA PRO A 67 -0.67 -7.60 4.20
C PRO A 67 0.41 -6.53 3.93
N PRO A 68 0.18 -5.26 4.27
CA PRO A 68 -1.00 -4.73 4.97
C PRO A 68 -2.14 -4.28 4.04
N MET A 69 -2.05 -4.53 2.73
CA MET A 69 -3.05 -4.04 1.77
C MET A 69 -4.46 -4.59 2.10
N PRO A 70 -5.46 -3.74 2.40
CA PRO A 70 -6.83 -4.16 2.71
C PRO A 70 -7.60 -4.51 1.42
N TRP A 71 -7.17 -5.54 0.70
CA TRP A 71 -7.72 -5.90 -0.61
C TRP A 71 -9.23 -6.19 -0.59
N PHE A 72 -9.80 -6.59 0.56
CA PHE A 72 -11.23 -6.79 0.72
C PHE A 72 -12.00 -5.47 0.57
N ALA A 73 -11.45 -4.35 1.04
CA ALA A 73 -12.08 -3.03 0.88
C ALA A 73 -12.13 -2.61 -0.59
N LEU A 74 -11.10 -2.96 -1.38
CA LEU A 74 -11.13 -2.79 -2.84
C LEU A 74 -12.18 -3.69 -3.49
N ARG A 75 -12.21 -4.98 -3.09
CA ARG A 75 -13.18 -5.96 -3.60
C ARG A 75 -14.62 -5.55 -3.31
N ASP A 76 -14.89 -4.86 -2.22
CA ASP A 76 -16.24 -4.55 -1.75
C ASP A 76 -16.75 -3.17 -2.22
N MET A 77 -15.93 -2.39 -2.93
CA MET A 77 -16.36 -1.14 -3.59
C MET A 77 -17.47 -1.39 -4.62
N SER A 78 -18.34 -0.41 -4.87
CA SER A 78 -19.27 -0.48 -6.01
C SER A 78 -18.51 -0.54 -7.34
N ASP A 79 -19.17 -1.02 -8.41
CA ASP A 79 -18.58 -0.97 -9.76
C ASP A 79 -18.28 0.47 -10.18
N ASP A 80 -19.16 1.43 -9.84
CA ASP A 80 -18.97 2.85 -10.14
C ASP A 80 -17.74 3.42 -9.44
N ASP A 81 -17.54 3.10 -8.16
CA ASP A 81 -16.33 3.52 -7.42
C ASP A 81 -15.05 2.92 -8.03
N LEU A 82 -15.09 1.67 -8.45
CA LEU A 82 -13.94 1.04 -9.11
C LEU A 82 -13.63 1.67 -10.47
N ARG A 83 -14.64 2.03 -11.25
CA ARG A 83 -14.48 2.75 -12.52
C ARG A 83 -13.95 4.17 -12.28
N ALA A 84 -14.50 4.88 -11.29
CA ALA A 84 -14.02 6.21 -10.93
C ALA A 84 -12.55 6.18 -10.49
N LEU A 85 -12.17 5.20 -9.64
CA LEU A 85 -10.78 4.98 -9.25
C LEU A 85 -9.89 4.71 -10.48
N TYR A 86 -10.31 3.83 -11.39
CA TYR A 86 -9.55 3.53 -12.60
C TYR A 86 -9.33 4.74 -13.49
N ARG A 87 -10.39 5.49 -13.79
CA ARG A 87 -10.32 6.68 -14.63
C ARG A 87 -9.45 7.75 -13.99
N TYR A 88 -9.56 7.94 -12.67
CA TYR A 88 -8.72 8.86 -11.93
C TYR A 88 -7.23 8.50 -12.05
N VAL A 89 -6.85 7.23 -11.78
CA VAL A 89 -5.46 6.80 -11.92
C VAL A 89 -4.96 6.92 -13.37
N ARG A 90 -5.80 6.60 -14.36
CA ARG A 90 -5.47 6.76 -15.78
C ARG A 90 -5.25 8.23 -16.16
N GLN A 91 -6.06 9.15 -15.63
CA GLN A 91 -5.93 10.58 -15.86
C GLN A 91 -4.62 11.14 -15.29
N LEU A 92 -4.18 10.65 -14.13
CA LEU A 92 -2.87 11.01 -13.58
C LEU A 92 -1.72 10.59 -14.53
N GLY A 93 -1.87 9.53 -15.32
CA GLY A 93 -0.85 9.04 -16.26
C GLY A 93 0.27 8.26 -15.59
N ALA A 94 1.32 7.89 -16.34
CA ALA A 94 2.47 7.13 -15.80
C ALA A 94 3.44 8.06 -15.06
N ALA A 95 3.91 7.63 -13.88
CA ALA A 95 5.04 8.25 -13.19
C ALA A 95 5.66 7.31 -12.15
N GLY A 96 6.87 7.65 -11.72
CA GLY A 96 7.62 6.90 -10.70
C GLY A 96 8.22 5.61 -11.26
N MET A 97 8.68 4.76 -10.34
CA MET A 97 9.31 3.48 -10.64
C MET A 97 8.43 2.31 -10.18
N PRO A 98 8.61 1.09 -10.74
CA PRO A 98 8.02 -0.11 -10.17
C PRO A 98 8.39 -0.26 -8.68
N ALA A 99 7.46 -0.78 -7.89
CA ALA A 99 7.74 -1.11 -6.50
C ALA A 99 8.77 -2.26 -6.41
N PRO A 100 9.59 -2.32 -5.35
CA PRO A 100 10.46 -3.47 -5.12
C PRO A 100 9.69 -4.79 -5.04
N ALA A 101 10.38 -5.88 -5.36
CA ALA A 101 9.80 -7.21 -5.31
C ALA A 101 9.51 -7.64 -3.86
N PHE A 102 8.50 -8.49 -3.69
CA PHE A 102 8.21 -9.15 -2.41
C PHE A 102 9.43 -9.93 -1.89
N VAL A 103 9.71 -9.78 -0.60
CA VAL A 103 10.75 -10.55 0.09
C VAL A 103 10.08 -11.60 0.98
N ALA A 104 10.49 -12.86 0.82
CA ALA A 104 9.88 -13.99 1.52
C ALA A 104 10.08 -13.92 3.05
N PRO A 105 9.21 -14.61 3.85
CA PRO A 105 9.42 -14.71 5.29
C PRO A 105 10.81 -15.21 5.64
N ARG A 106 11.37 -14.71 6.75
CA ARG A 106 12.71 -15.05 7.28
C ARG A 106 13.89 -14.59 6.41
N ILE A 107 13.63 -13.80 5.35
CA ILE A 107 14.67 -13.12 4.59
C ILE A 107 14.61 -11.63 4.93
N ALA A 108 15.75 -11.03 5.27
CA ALA A 108 15.85 -9.60 5.50
C ALA A 108 15.81 -8.84 4.16
N PRO A 109 14.95 -7.83 4.00
CA PRO A 109 15.01 -6.95 2.83
C PRO A 109 16.27 -6.10 2.87
N ASP A 110 16.80 -5.78 1.69
CA ASP A 110 17.92 -4.84 1.48
C ASP A 110 17.46 -3.38 1.33
N THR A 111 16.15 -3.13 1.48
CA THR A 111 15.53 -1.80 1.43
C THR A 111 14.99 -1.38 2.80
N PRO A 112 14.73 -0.07 3.04
CA PRO A 112 14.08 0.39 4.26
C PRO A 112 12.68 -0.24 4.44
N TYR A 113 12.29 -0.57 5.67
CA TYR A 113 10.97 -1.11 5.95
C TYR A 113 10.43 -0.70 7.33
N PHE A 114 9.10 -0.69 7.46
CA PHE A 114 8.40 -0.64 8.74
C PHE A 114 8.26 -2.06 9.30
N SER A 115 8.61 -2.25 10.58
CA SER A 115 8.31 -3.50 11.29
C SER A 115 6.83 -3.53 11.68
N MET A 116 6.10 -4.52 11.17
CA MET A 116 4.70 -4.81 11.51
C MET A 116 4.59 -6.02 12.45
N THR A 117 5.67 -6.35 13.14
CA THR A 117 5.66 -7.34 14.21
C THR A 117 5.07 -6.70 15.47
N PRO A 118 3.96 -7.22 16.02
CA PRO A 118 3.42 -6.74 17.28
C PRO A 118 4.50 -6.77 18.36
N GLN A 119 4.65 -5.65 19.07
CA GLN A 119 5.52 -5.57 20.23
C GLN A 119 4.67 -5.80 21.47
N LEU A 120 5.14 -6.64 22.39
CA LEU A 120 4.57 -6.67 23.73
C LEU A 120 4.91 -5.36 24.44
N PRO A 121 3.99 -4.74 25.17
CA PRO A 121 4.34 -3.66 26.07
C PRO A 121 5.44 -4.15 27.01
N THR A 122 6.52 -3.38 27.17
CA THR A 122 7.35 -3.53 28.36
C THR A 122 6.42 -3.25 29.54
N ALA A 123 6.26 -4.20 30.47
CA ALA A 123 5.46 -3.99 31.67
C ALA A 123 5.88 -2.64 32.29
N TYR A 124 4.90 -1.80 32.63
CA TYR A 124 5.16 -0.60 33.43
C TYR A 124 6.00 -1.04 34.63
N GLY A 125 7.22 -0.50 34.74
CA GLY A 125 8.14 -0.84 35.81
C GLY A 125 7.43 -0.74 37.14
N THR A 126 7.46 -1.82 37.91
CA THR A 126 7.13 -1.80 39.33
C THR A 126 8.27 -1.08 40.05
N ASP A 127 8.39 0.23 39.83
CA ASP A 127 9.22 1.14 40.62
C ASP A 127 8.29 2.20 41.22
N VAL A 128 7.54 1.78 42.24
CA VAL A 128 7.30 2.64 43.40
C VAL A 128 7.90 1.89 44.58
N GLY A 129 9.20 2.08 44.74
CA GLY A 129 9.92 1.73 45.96
C GLY A 129 9.49 2.65 47.12
N GLU A 130 9.46 2.02 48.29
CA GLU A 130 9.45 2.56 49.66
C GLU A 130 8.23 3.36 50.15
#